data_AF-A0A1F8N4Z3-F1
#
_entry.id   AF-A0A1F8N4Z3-F1
#
_cell.length_a   1.000
_cell.length_b   1.000
_cell.length_c   1.000
_cell.angle_alpha   90.00
_cell.angle_beta   90.00
_cell.angle_gamma   90.00
#
_symmetry.space_group_name_H-M   'P 1'
#
loop_
_entity.id
_entity.type
_entity.pdbx_description
1 polymer ?
#
loop_
_entity_poly.entity_id
_entity_poly.type
_entity_poly.pdbx_seq_one_letter_code
_entity_poly.pdbx_strand_id
1 'polypeptide(L)' 'MTDRLAKEVGFENVDWGTLYCPVGLDVGGPTPDEIAISILAEMQAVRYGKVGHRHMRLGAQRSGNAA' A
#
# COMPACT_ATOMS: atom_id res chain seq x y z
N MET A 1 -2.38 7.49 -15.59
CA MET A 1 -3.13 6.41 -14.91
C MET A 1 -4.15 7.00 -13.95
N THR A 2 -3.73 7.85 -13.02
CA THR A 2 -4.60 8.56 -12.06
C THR A 2 -5.74 9.34 -12.71
N ASP A 3 -5.48 10.05 -13.81
CA ASP A 3 -6.51 10.84 -14.51
C ASP A 3 -7.62 9.96 -15.10
N ARG A 4 -7.25 8.77 -15.59
CA ARG A 4 -8.19 7.77 -16.09
C ARG A 4 -9.04 7.23 -14.93
N LEU A 5 -8.39 6.86 -13.83
CA LEU A 5 -9.09 6.34 -12.64
C LEU A 5 -10.07 7.37 -12.08
N ALA A 6 -9.65 8.62 -11.90
CA ALA A 6 -10.51 9.71 -11.40
C ALA A 6 -11.77 9.88 -12.25
N LYS A 7 -11.62 9.80 -13.58
CA LYS A 7 -12.74 9.85 -14.51
C LYS A 7 -13.66 8.63 -14.40
N GLU A 8 -13.11 7.42 -14.27
CA GLU A 8 -13.88 6.17 -14.14
C GLU A 8 -14.69 6.10 -12.83
N VAL A 9 -14.13 6.59 -11.73
CA VAL A 9 -14.79 6.60 -10.41
C VAL A 9 -15.69 7.83 -10.18
N GLY A 10 -15.66 8.81 -11.09
CA GLY A 10 -16.50 10.01 -11.01
C GLY A 10 -16.12 10.96 -9.88
N PHE A 11 -14.87 10.94 -9.41
CA PHE A 11 -14.40 11.82 -8.34
C PHE A 11 -13.69 13.05 -8.91
N GLU A 12 -14.17 14.23 -8.54
CA GLU A 12 -13.48 15.50 -8.74
C GLU A 12 -12.60 15.76 -7.50
N ASN A 13 -11.29 15.96 -7.67
CA ASN A 13 -10.30 16.18 -6.61
C ASN A 13 -10.03 14.96 -5.70
N VAL A 14 -9.54 13.85 -6.28
CA VAL A 14 -9.10 12.67 -5.52
C VAL A 14 -7.82 12.94 -4.73
N ASP A 15 -7.84 12.68 -3.42
CA ASP A 15 -6.63 12.58 -2.61
C ASP A 15 -5.94 11.22 -2.85
N TRP A 16 -4.86 11.23 -3.63
CA TRP A 16 -4.07 10.04 -3.92
C TRP A 16 -3.16 9.61 -2.75
N GLY A 17 -3.11 10.39 -1.67
CA GLY A 17 -2.38 10.05 -0.45
C GLY A 17 -2.89 8.76 0.17
N THR A 18 -4.21 8.54 0.13
CA THR A 18 -4.89 7.35 0.68
C THR A 18 -4.86 6.13 -0.25
N LEU A 19 -4.33 6.26 -1.47
CA LEU A 19 -4.20 5.15 -2.41
C LEU A 19 -2.90 4.39 -2.16
N TYR A 20 -3.03 3.15 -1.71
CA TYR A 20 -1.92 2.24 -1.49
C TYR A 20 -1.75 1.32 -2.69
N CYS A 21 -0.74 1.61 -3.52
CA CYS A 21 -0.43 0.86 -4.73
C CYS A 21 1.09 0.81 -4.97
N PRO A 22 1.71 -0.38 -5.13
CA PRO A 22 1.13 -1.72 -4.92
C PRO A 22 0.54 -1.90 -3.51
N VAL A 23 -0.58 -2.62 -3.44
CA VAL A 23 -1.31 -2.90 -2.19
C VAL A 23 -0.54 -3.93 -1.36
N GLY A 24 -0.66 -3.85 -0.05
CA GLY A 24 -0.12 -4.82 0.89
C GLY A 24 1.21 -4.44 1.54
N LEU A 25 1.51 -5.15 2.63
CA LEU A 25 2.80 -5.10 3.31
C LEU A 25 3.82 -6.03 2.64
N ASP A 26 5.09 -5.64 2.67
CA ASP A 26 6.20 -6.45 2.16
C ASP A 26 6.48 -7.63 3.11
N VAL A 27 5.72 -8.70 2.91
CA VAL A 27 5.83 -10.00 3.60
C VAL A 27 6.56 -11.05 2.76
N GLY A 28 6.96 -10.70 1.53
CA GLY A 28 7.45 -11.63 0.51
C GLY A 28 6.33 -12.48 -0.11
N GLY A 29 6.70 -13.56 -0.80
CA GLY A 29 5.75 -14.56 -1.30
C GLY A 29 4.97 -14.14 -2.56
N PRO A 30 5.00 -14.93 -3.65
CA PRO A 30 4.26 -14.61 -4.87
C PRO A 30 2.89 -15.30 -4.96
N THR A 31 2.54 -16.19 -4.03
CA THR A 31 1.29 -16.97 -4.14
C THR A 31 0.07 -16.12 -3.77
N PRO A 32 -1.13 -16.45 -4.29
CA PRO A 32 -2.35 -15.73 -3.96
C PRO A 32 -2.64 -15.66 -2.45
N ASP A 33 -2.34 -16.73 -1.70
CA ASP A 33 -2.56 -16.77 -0.25
C ASP A 33 -1.62 -15.81 0.50
N GLU A 34 -0.36 -15.72 0.06
CA GLU A 34 0.62 -14.78 0.61
C GLU A 34 0.24 -13.32 0.30
N ILE A 35 -0.25 -13.06 -0.92
CA ILE A 35 -0.79 -11.75 -1.31
C ILE A 35 -2.01 -11.40 -0.45
N ALA A 36 -2.92 -12.35 -0.18
CA ALA A 36 -4.07 -12.11 0.68
C ALA A 36 -3.63 -11.74 2.11
N ILE A 37 -2.64 -12.44 2.66
CA ILE A 37 -2.06 -12.12 3.98
C ILE A 37 -1.44 -10.71 3.97
N SER A 38 -0.69 -10.37 2.91
CA SER A 38 -0.09 -9.04 2.74
C SER A 38 -1.12 -7.91 2.80
N ILE A 39 -2.26 -8.08 2.11
CA ILE A 39 -3.37 -7.12 2.08
C ILE A 39 -4.06 -7.04 3.44
N LEU A 40 -4.39 -8.18 4.05
CA LEU A 40 -5.05 -8.21 5.35
C LEU A 40 -4.19 -7.55 6.43
N ALA A 41 -2.87 -7.76 6.40
CA ALA A 41 -1.94 -7.14 7.32
C ALA A 41 -1.92 -5.60 7.17
N GLU A 42 -1.96 -5.09 5.93
CA GLU A 42 -2.08 -3.65 5.65
C GLU A 42 -3.39 -3.08 6.21
N MET A 43 -4.53 -3.76 5.97
CA MET A 43 -5.83 -3.34 6.50
C MET A 43 -5.83 -3.24 8.03
N GLN A 44 -5.23 -4.21 8.73
CA GLN A 44 -5.10 -4.15 10.18
C GLN A 44 -4.15 -3.03 10.63
N ALA A 45 -3.04 -2.83 9.93
CA ALA A 45 -2.09 -1.78 10.26
C ALA A 45 -2.73 -0.38 10.15
N VAL A 46 -3.49 -0.12 9.08
CA VAL A 46 -4.26 1.12 8.92
C VAL A 46 -5.32 1.24 10.00
N ARG A 47 -6.12 0.18 10.23
CA ARG A 47 -7.21 0.18 11.22
C ARG A 47 -6.75 0.52 12.64
N TYR A 48 -5.56 0.05 13.03
CA TYR A 48 -5.01 0.25 14.37
C TYR A 48 -3.89 1.30 14.44
N GLY A 49 -3.66 2.06 13.37
CA GLY A 49 -2.62 3.10 13.32
C GLY A 49 -1.21 2.56 13.58
N LYS A 50 -0.92 1.32 13.17
CA LYS A 50 0.42 0.73 13.31
C LYS A 50 1.34 1.34 12.26
N VAL A 51 2.56 1.67 12.68
CA VAL A 51 3.59 2.30 11.85
C VAL A 51 4.87 1.45 11.82
N GLY A 52 5.83 1.80 10.96
CA GLY A 52 7.15 1.14 10.90
C GLY A 52 7.17 -0.20 10.15
N HIS A 53 6.05 -0.61 9.55
CA HIS A 53 6.00 -1.75 8.65
C HIS A 53 6.53 -1.38 7.26
N ARG A 54 7.06 -2.37 6.55
CA ARG A 54 7.46 -2.19 5.15
C ARG A 54 6.23 -2.30 4.27
N HIS A 55 5.89 -1.22 3.58
CA HIS A 55 4.82 -1.22 2.59
C HIS A 55 5.38 -1.53 1.21
N MET A 56 4.61 -2.23 0.37
CA MET A 56 4.97 -2.45 -1.04
C MET A 56 4.94 -1.17 -1.91
N ARG A 57 4.52 -0.01 -1.37
CA ARG A 57 4.37 1.24 -2.13
C ARG A 57 5.76 1.69 -2.59
N LEU A 58 5.92 1.82 -3.91
CA LEU A 58 7.16 2.28 -4.52
C LEU A 58 7.51 3.67 -3.96
N GLY A 59 8.59 3.75 -3.17
CA GLY A 59 9.05 4.98 -2.50
C GLY A 59 9.00 4.97 -0.97
N ALA A 60 8.34 4.00 -0.33
CA ALA A 60 8.31 3.87 1.14
C ALA A 60 9.52 3.11 1.73
N GLN A 61 10.56 2.85 0.93
CA GLN A 61 11.78 2.15 1.34
C GLN A 61 13.01 3.05 1.16
N ARG A 62 13.42 3.70 2.25
CA ARG A 62 14.81 3.74 2.79
C ARG A 62 14.86 4.67 4.01
N SER A 63 14.68 4.11 5.20
CA SER A 63 15.38 4.62 6.39
C SER A 63 15.93 3.43 7.17
N GLY A 64 17.26 3.32 7.18
CA GLY A 64 17.98 2.45 8.12
C GLY A 64 18.46 1.12 7.55
N ASN A 65 19.55 1.14 6.78
CA ASN A 65 20.77 0.50 7.24
C ASN A 65 21.99 1.10 6.51
N ALA A 66 22.57 2.14 7.11
CA ALA A 66 23.97 2.47 6.91
C ALA A 66 24.69 1.99 8.17
N ALA A 67 25.28 0.80 8.07
CA ALA A 67 26.31 0.27 8.93
C ALA A 67 27.11 -0.73 8.10
#